data_AF-A0A133UKU1-F1
#
_entry.id   AF-A0A133UKU1-F1
#
_cell.length_a   1.000
_cell.length_b   1.000
_cell.length_c   1.000
_cell.angle_alpha   90.00
_cell.angle_beta   90.00
_cell.angle_gamma   90.00
#
_symmetry.space_group_name_H-M   'P 1'
#
loop_
_entity.id
_entity.type
_entity.pdbx_description
1 polymer ?
#
loop_
_entity_poly.entity_id
_entity_poly.type
_entity_poly.pdbx_seq_one_letter_code
_entity_poly.pdbx_strand_id
1 'polypeptide(L)'
;MVYESIDSFRTGELKNMVITAFRGDFQGARKSLMDILIKGGSNPGELLHEIQKEIYDLDAPDPVKIKLIEKIGKYDHNLTQGKNKRIQLENVLAHIARIGERIRH
;
A
#
# COMPACT_ATOMS: atom_id res chain seq x y z
N MET A 1 -6.47 0.12 25.75
CA MET A 1 -5.87 -1.22 25.55
C MET A 1 -6.40 -1.94 24.31
N VAL A 2 -7.71 -1.99 24.03
CA VAL A 2 -8.24 -2.68 22.83
C VAL A 2 -7.90 -1.96 21.51
N TYR A 3 -7.90 -0.61 21.50
CA TYR A 3 -7.61 0.18 20.29
C TYR A 3 -6.15 0.06 19.83
N GLU A 4 -5.18 0.18 20.75
CA GLU A 4 -3.74 0.05 20.46
C GLU A 4 -3.37 -1.35 19.92
N SER A 5 -4.08 -2.39 20.37
CA SER A 5 -3.87 -3.77 19.92
C SER A 5 -4.36 -3.99 18.48
N ILE A 6 -5.43 -3.31 18.08
CA ILE A 6 -5.98 -3.39 16.71
C ILE A 6 -5.11 -2.58 15.74
N ASP A 7 -4.67 -1.39 16.14
CA ASP A 7 -3.81 -0.55 15.31
C ASP A 7 -2.46 -1.22 15.02
N SER A 8 -1.82 -1.79 16.04
CA SER A 8 -0.55 -2.51 15.85
C SER A 8 -0.69 -3.74 14.95
N PHE A 9 -1.78 -4.51 15.07
CA PHE A 9 -2.07 -5.63 14.19
C PHE A 9 -2.27 -5.16 12.73
N ARG A 10 -3.03 -4.08 12.53
CA ARG A 10 -3.30 -3.47 11.22
C ARG A 10 -2.01 -2.96 10.56
N THR A 11 -1.13 -2.29 11.30
CA THR A 11 0.20 -1.89 10.81
C THR A 11 0.99 -3.11 10.34
N GLY A 12 0.97 -4.21 11.09
CA GLY A 12 1.62 -5.46 10.68
C GLY A 12 1.06 -6.05 9.38
N GLU A 13 -0.27 -6.10 9.22
CA GLU A 13 -0.91 -6.57 7.98
C GLU A 13 -0.57 -5.68 6.77
N LEU A 14 -0.54 -4.36 6.97
CA LEU A 14 -0.20 -3.38 5.93
C LEU A 14 1.25 -3.50 5.47
N LYS A 15 2.18 -3.60 6.42
CA LYS A 15 3.59 -3.84 6.13
C LYS A 15 3.79 -5.09 5.29
N ASN A 16 3.16 -6.19 5.69
CA ASN A 16 3.23 -7.45 4.98
C ASN A 16 2.64 -7.36 3.57
N MET A 17 1.52 -6.65 3.40
CA MET A 17 0.92 -6.39 2.09
C MET A 17 1.87 -5.63 1.16
N VAL A 18 2.50 -4.55 1.64
CA VAL A 18 3.44 -3.73 0.86
C VAL A 18 4.69 -4.53 0.48
N ILE A 19 5.25 -5.30 1.41
CA ILE A 19 6.40 -6.19 1.14
C ILE A 19 6.02 -7.26 0.12
N THR A 20 4.84 -7.87 0.24
CA THR A 20 4.35 -8.90 -0.69
C THR A 20 4.22 -8.34 -2.10
N ALA A 21 3.61 -7.14 -2.23
CA ALA A 21 3.56 -6.43 -3.49
C ALA A 21 4.98 -6.17 -4.01
N PHE A 22 5.88 -5.61 -3.20
CA PHE A 22 7.25 -5.30 -3.60
C PHE A 22 8.04 -6.56 -4.02
N ARG A 23 7.70 -7.73 -3.49
CA ARG A 23 8.25 -9.03 -3.94
C ARG A 23 7.68 -9.52 -5.28
N GLY A 24 6.84 -8.74 -5.95
CA GLY A 24 6.21 -9.05 -7.23
C GLY A 24 4.87 -9.80 -7.09
N ASP A 25 4.51 -10.23 -5.87
CA ASP A 25 3.25 -10.94 -5.66
C ASP A 25 2.07 -9.95 -5.51
N PHE A 26 1.60 -9.47 -6.66
CA PHE A 26 0.44 -8.59 -6.70
C PHE A 26 -0.85 -9.29 -6.21
N GLN A 27 -1.04 -10.57 -6.52
CA GLN A 27 -2.27 -11.28 -6.16
C GLN A 27 -2.36 -11.51 -4.64
N GLY A 28 -1.26 -11.91 -4.01
CA GLY A 28 -1.16 -12.01 -2.56
C GLY A 28 -1.42 -10.68 -1.88
N ALA A 29 -0.78 -9.61 -2.34
CA ALA A 29 -1.01 -8.27 -1.80
C ALA A 29 -2.46 -7.78 -2.00
N ARG A 30 -3.08 -8.06 -3.15
CA ARG A 30 -4.48 -7.73 -3.43
C ARG A 30 -5.42 -8.46 -2.49
N LYS A 31 -5.14 -9.73 -2.16
CA LYS A 31 -5.92 -10.48 -1.17
C LYS A 31 -5.83 -9.84 0.21
N SER A 32 -4.62 -9.52 0.67
CA SER A 32 -4.41 -8.81 1.94
C SER A 32 -5.15 -7.46 1.98
N LEU A 33 -5.14 -6.71 0.87
CA LEU A 33 -5.90 -5.47 0.77
C LEU A 33 -7.40 -5.69 0.98
N MET A 34 -7.98 -6.73 0.38
CA MET A 34 -9.40 -7.06 0.58
C MET A 34 -9.68 -7.40 2.05
N ASP A 35 -8.81 -8.20 2.67
CA ASP A 35 -8.96 -8.59 4.07
C ASP A 35 -8.90 -7.35 4.99
N ILE A 36 -7.97 -6.43 4.74
CA ILE A 36 -7.84 -5.16 5.49
C ILE A 36 -9.08 -4.28 5.29
N LEU A 37 -9.60 -4.17 4.07
CA LEU A 37 -10.81 -3.37 3.77
C LEU A 37 -12.09 -3.98 4.36
N ILE A 38 -12.16 -5.30 4.52
CA ILE A 38 -13.30 -5.99 5.14
C ILE A 38 -13.23 -5.84 6.67
N LYS A 39 -12.03 -6.00 7.25
CA LYS A 39 -11.81 -5.93 8.70
C LYS A 39 -11.81 -4.49 9.22
N GLY A 40 -11.35 -3.53 8.42
CA GLY A 40 -11.21 -2.14 8.77
C GLY A 40 -12.27 -1.28 8.10
N GLY A 41 -13.11 -0.60 8.90
CA GLY A 41 -14.01 0.46 8.43
C GLY A 41 -13.30 1.76 7.99
N SER A 42 -11.99 1.70 7.77
CA SER A 42 -11.12 2.86 7.56
C SER A 42 -11.40 3.60 6.27
N ASN A 43 -11.24 4.93 6.29
CA ASN A 43 -11.32 5.75 5.10
C ASN A 43 -10.16 5.39 4.15
N PRO A 44 -10.40 5.11 2.86
CA PRO A 44 -9.31 4.74 1.94
C PRO A 44 -8.19 5.79 1.78
N GLY A 45 -8.44 7.06 2.15
CA GLY A 45 -7.39 8.08 2.22
C GLY A 45 -6.37 7.84 3.36
N GLU A 46 -6.83 7.37 4.52
CA GLU A 46 -5.96 7.01 5.65
C GLU A 46 -5.10 5.80 5.27
N LEU A 47 -5.71 4.81 4.62
CA LEU A 47 -5.00 3.62 4.14
C LEU A 47 -3.87 3.99 3.16
N LEU A 48 -4.11 4.98 2.29
CA LEU A 48 -3.09 5.47 1.36
C LEU A 48 -1.90 6.09 2.11
N HIS A 49 -2.16 6.87 3.16
CA HIS A 49 -1.10 7.46 3.99
C HIS A 49 -0.32 6.40 4.77
N GLU A 50 -0.99 5.36 5.25
CA GLU A 50 -0.34 4.24 5.93
C GLU A 50 0.55 3.44 4.96
N ILE A 51 0.08 3.15 3.75
CA ILE A 51 0.91 2.53 2.69
C ILE A 51 2.15 3.39 2.38
N GLN A 52 2.01 4.72 2.35
CA GLN A 52 3.14 5.61 2.13
C GLN A 52 4.19 5.49 3.25
N LYS A 53 3.77 5.36 4.51
CA LYS A 53 4.69 5.13 5.64
C LYS A 53 5.47 3.82 5.46
N GLU A 54 4.79 2.75 5.12
CA GLU A 54 5.44 1.44 4.88
C GLU A 54 6.45 1.49 3.73
N ILE A 55 6.22 2.34 2.71
CA ILE A 55 7.19 2.53 1.61
C ILE A 55 8.48 3.23 2.08
N TYR A 56 8.40 4.17 3.03
CA TYR A 56 9.61 4.78 3.61
C TYR A 56 10.46 3.72 4.34
N ASP A 57 9.79 2.79 5.02
CA ASP A 57 10.41 1.72 5.80
C ASP A 57 10.85 0.50 4.96
N LEU A 58 10.59 0.50 3.64
CA LEU A 58 11.08 -0.56 2.76
C LEU A 58 12.60 -0.59 2.73
N ASP A 59 13.15 -1.80 2.76
CA ASP A 59 14.57 -2.05 2.49
C ASP A 59 14.82 -1.99 0.97
N ALA A 60 14.93 -0.77 0.45
CA ALA A 60 15.14 -0.46 -0.95
C ALA A 60 15.97 0.83 -1.10
N PRO A 61 16.68 1.05 -2.23
CA PRO A 61 17.39 2.31 -2.47
C PRO A 61 16.44 3.52 -2.51
N ASP A 62 16.90 4.69 -2.04
CA ASP A 62 16.07 5.91 -2.03
C ASP A 62 15.44 6.28 -3.38
N PRO A 63 16.14 6.17 -4.53
CA PRO A 63 15.51 6.44 -5.83
C PRO A 63 14.29 5.55 -6.13
N VAL A 64 14.28 4.33 -5.60
CA VAL A 64 13.15 3.41 -5.71
C VAL A 64 12.00 3.89 -4.84
N LYS A 65 12.28 4.25 -3.58
CA LYS A 65 11.26 4.77 -2.65
C LYS A 65 10.61 6.03 -3.20
N ILE A 66 11.42 6.97 -3.69
CA ILE A 66 10.95 8.22 -4.32
C ILE A 66 9.99 7.91 -5.47
N LYS A 67 10.36 6.99 -6.37
CA LYS A 67 9.52 6.60 -7.51
C LYS A 67 8.18 5.98 -7.10
N LEU A 68 8.17 5.20 -6.01
CA LEU A 68 6.95 4.63 -5.45
C LEU A 68 6.04 5.73 -4.87
N ILE A 69 6.63 6.72 -4.18
CA ILE A 69 5.92 7.85 -3.57
C ILE A 69 5.33 8.80 -4.62
N GLU A 70 6.04 9.07 -5.71
CA GLU A 70 5.50 9.88 -6.83
C GLU A 70 4.15 9.32 -7.34
N LYS A 71 4.03 7.99 -7.37
CA LYS A 71 2.80 7.32 -7.79
C LYS A 71 1.68 7.50 -6.75
N ILE A 72 2.00 7.51 -5.46
CA ILE A 72 1.06 7.83 -4.36
C ILE A 72 0.41 9.20 -4.57
N GLY A 73 1.20 10.23 -4.93
CA GLY A 73 0.67 11.57 -5.19
C GLY A 73 -0.40 11.60 -6.30
N LYS A 74 -0.25 10.79 -7.36
CA LYS A 74 -1.27 10.67 -8.41
C LYS A 74 -2.57 10.02 -7.91
N TYR A 75 -2.48 9.11 -6.94
CA TYR A 75 -3.67 8.49 -6.34
C TYR A 75 -4.41 9.44 -5.42
N ASP A 76 -3.70 10.21 -4.61
CA ASP A 76 -4.30 11.19 -3.71
C ASP A 76 -5.12 12.25 -4.48
N HIS A 77 -4.55 12.74 -5.59
CA HIS A 77 -5.28 13.59 -6.54
C HIS A 77 -6.53 12.89 -7.10
N ASN A 78 -6.41 11.63 -7.52
CA ASN A 78 -7.55 10.85 -8.05
C ASN A 78 -8.66 10.60 -7.02
N LEU A 79 -8.30 10.42 -5.74
CA LEU A 79 -9.26 10.28 -4.65
C LEU A 79 -10.08 11.56 -4.46
N THR A 80 -9.42 12.71 -4.54
CA THR A 80 -10.06 14.04 -4.48
C THR A 80 -11.07 14.24 -5.63
N GLN A 81 -10.83 13.61 -6.79
CA GLN A 81 -11.71 13.64 -7.97
C GLN A 81 -12.85 12.60 -7.92
N GLY A 82 -13.07 11.94 -6.78
CA GLY A 82 -14.18 10.99 -6.60
C GLY A 82 -14.02 9.67 -7.36
N LYS A 83 -12.81 9.34 -7.83
CA LYS A 83 -12.56 8.05 -8.52
C LYS A 83 -12.70 6.88 -7.55
N ASN A 84 -13.01 5.70 -8.09
CA ASN A 84 -13.22 4.49 -7.29
C ASN A 84 -11.97 4.16 -6.44
N LYS A 85 -12.12 4.29 -5.12
CA LYS A 85 -11.03 4.22 -4.13
C LYS A 85 -10.34 2.85 -4.12
N ARG A 86 -11.12 1.76 -4.23
CA ARG A 86 -10.58 0.39 -4.28
C ARG A 86 -9.68 0.20 -5.51
N ILE A 87 -10.16 0.60 -6.69
CA ILE A 87 -9.39 0.50 -7.94
C ILE A 87 -8.09 1.33 -7.82
N GLN A 88 -8.10 2.48 -7.14
CA GLN A 88 -6.88 3.24 -6.91
C GLN A 88 -5.88 2.50 -6.01
N LEU A 89 -6.32 1.90 -4.91
CA LEU A 89 -5.46 1.11 -4.03
C LEU A 89 -4.88 -0.13 -4.74
N GLU A 90 -5.69 -0.84 -5.52
CA GLU A 90 -5.20 -1.96 -6.35
C GLU A 90 -4.14 -1.48 -7.35
N ASN A 91 -4.32 -0.31 -7.95
CA ASN A 91 -3.32 0.29 -8.83
C ASN A 91 -2.02 0.64 -8.08
N VAL A 92 -2.08 1.12 -6.82
CA VAL A 92 -0.88 1.36 -5.98
C VAL A 92 -0.08 0.07 -5.85
N LEU A 93 -0.74 -1.02 -5.45
CA LEU A 93 -0.09 -2.33 -5.28
C LEU A 93 0.52 -2.85 -6.57
N ALA A 94 -0.20 -2.72 -7.70
CA ALA A 94 0.32 -3.11 -9.01
C ALA A 94 1.58 -2.33 -9.39
N HIS A 95 1.65 -1.04 -9.03
CA HIS A 95 2.83 -0.22 -9.27
C HIS A 95 4.02 -0.65 -8.40
N ILE A 96 3.79 -0.92 -7.12
CA ILE A 96 4.80 -1.43 -6.18
C ILE A 96 5.37 -2.74 -6.73
N ALA A 97 4.51 -3.68 -7.14
CA ALA A 97 4.93 -4.97 -7.70
C ALA A 97 5.79 -4.83 -8.94
N ARG A 98 5.36 -4.01 -9.90
CA ARG A 98 6.11 -3.75 -11.13
C ARG A 98 7.49 -3.14 -10.87
N ILE A 99 7.62 -2.26 -9.87
CA ILE A 99 8.92 -1.68 -9.52
C ILE A 99 9.81 -2.71 -8.83
N GLY A 100 9.25 -3.46 -7.88
CA GLY A 100 9.99 -4.49 -7.16
C GLY A 100 10.53 -5.58 -8.08
N GLU A 101 9.77 -6.02 -9.10
CA GLU A 101 10.25 -6.94 -10.14
C GLU A 101 11.45 -6.39 -10.90
N ARG A 102 11.45 -5.10 -11.24
CA ARG A 102 12.52 -4.44 -12.00
C ARG A 102 13.84 -4.27 -11.26
N ILE A 103 13.83 -4.41 -9.93
CA ILE A 103 15.04 -4.30 -9.09
C ILE A 103 15.70 -5.67 -8.92
N ARG A 104 14.92 -6.75 -9.03
CA ARG A 104 15.43 -8.12 -8.90
C ARG A 104 16.06 -8.68 -10.18
N HIS A 105 15.85 -8.02 -11.31
CA HIS A 105 16.44 -8.32 -12.61
C HIS A 105 17.47 -7.27 -12.97
#